data_AF-M2B970-F1
#
_entry.id   AF-M2B970-F1
#
_cell.length_a   1.000
_cell.length_b   1.000
_cell.length_c   1.000
_cell.angle_alpha   90.00
_cell.angle_beta   90.00
_cell.angle_gamma   90.00
#
_symmetry.space_group_name_H-M   'P 1'
#
loop_
_entity.id
_entity.type
_entity.pdbx_description
1 polymer ?
#
loop_
_entity_poly.entity_id
_entity_poly.type
_entity_poly.pdbx_seq_one_letter_code
_entity_poly.pdbx_strand_id
1 'polypeptide(L)'
;MPPRDRDTLFALAEFLQTRRPDPKRISVVQREIHAEVLGLSRTIDRPNFKRVGRDDLVRLIHLLDESLFEGRVLPVAKAEGLEFSFSSRMTSAAGKLVTHYPNGKRNGPRRFEMILSSTLLFQTFEDVDRPVTVTGRQCKDRLEAMQRVAEHEMTHLIEMLIWNAGNCNQKRFQSIARSFFGHTDYQHDLITQRERAATKFNIRVGDQVAFRDGTRQVVGRVNRITRRATVLVNDPKGELFSNGERYVRYYVPLEKLSLVSSK
;
A
#
# COMPACT_ATOMS: atom_id res chain seq x y z
N MET A 1 -3.54 28.51 -10.37
CA MET A 1 -2.35 27.67 -10.15
C MET A 1 -1.39 27.97 -11.28
N PRO A 2 -0.18 28.48 -10.99
CA PRO A 2 0.81 28.60 -12.05
C PRO A 2 1.10 27.20 -12.62
N PRO A 3 1.41 27.10 -13.93
CA PRO A 3 1.82 25.84 -14.54
C PRO A 3 3.06 25.27 -13.84
N ARG A 4 3.34 23.97 -14.06
CA ARG A 4 4.56 23.31 -13.59
C ARG A 4 5.77 24.20 -13.84
N ASP A 5 6.46 24.58 -12.77
CA ASP A 5 7.72 25.28 -12.90
C ASP A 5 8.76 24.30 -13.45
N ARG A 6 9.12 24.50 -14.72
CA ARG A 6 10.02 23.60 -15.44
C ARG A 6 11.42 23.65 -14.86
N ASP A 7 11.86 24.80 -14.38
CA ASP A 7 13.22 24.99 -13.85
C ASP A 7 13.34 24.29 -12.50
N THR A 8 12.33 24.44 -11.64
CA THR A 8 12.24 23.69 -10.38
C THR A 8 12.23 22.17 -10.60
N LEU A 9 11.44 21.67 -11.57
CA LEU A 9 11.39 20.24 -11.87
C LEU A 9 12.68 19.72 -12.51
N PHE A 10 13.34 20.53 -13.33
CA PHE A 10 14.63 20.20 -13.92
C PHE A 10 15.71 20.10 -12.84
N ALA A 11 15.78 21.08 -11.93
CA ALA A 11 16.70 21.05 -10.80
C ALA A 11 16.48 19.84 -9.89
N LEU A 12 15.22 19.44 -9.64
CA LEU A 12 14.91 18.22 -8.90
C LEU A 12 15.40 16.97 -9.65
N ALA A 13 15.21 16.92 -10.97
CA ALA A 13 15.68 15.80 -11.78
C ALA A 13 17.21 15.70 -11.81
N GLU A 14 17.92 16.82 -11.90
CA GLU A 14 19.37 16.90 -11.84
C GLU A 14 19.89 16.46 -10.46
N PHE A 15 19.26 16.91 -9.39
CA PHE A 15 19.58 16.46 -8.02
C PHE A 15 19.52 14.94 -7.89
N LEU A 16 18.48 14.29 -8.41
CA LEU A 16 18.33 12.83 -8.33
C LEU A 16 19.38 12.06 -9.16
N GLN A 17 19.94 12.70 -10.19
CA GLN A 17 20.99 12.08 -11.01
C GLN A 17 22.37 12.23 -10.36
N THR A 18 22.64 13.39 -9.76
CA THR A 18 23.94 13.77 -9.21
C THR A 18 24.13 13.28 -7.77
N ARG A 19 23.06 13.26 -6.96
CA ARG A 19 23.11 12.82 -5.58
C ARG A 19 22.75 11.34 -5.47
N ARG A 20 23.67 10.57 -4.89
CA ARG A 20 23.41 9.18 -4.49
C ARG A 20 23.91 8.99 -3.05
N PRO A 21 23.01 8.75 -2.09
CA PRO A 21 23.42 8.37 -0.74
C PRO A 21 24.33 7.12 -0.77
N ASP A 22 25.31 7.06 0.12
CA ASP A 22 26.06 5.83 0.35
C ASP A 22 25.07 4.73 0.78
N PRO A 23 25.01 3.57 0.11
CA PRO A 23 24.15 2.45 0.51
C PRO A 23 24.27 2.07 2.00
N LYS A 24 25.46 2.20 2.59
CA LYS A 24 25.65 1.95 4.03
C LYS A 24 24.92 2.98 4.89
N ARG A 25 24.90 4.25 4.45
CA ARG A 25 24.25 5.36 5.15
C ARG A 25 22.72 5.28 5.07
N ILE A 26 22.14 4.73 4.01
CA ILE A 26 20.69 4.56 3.87
C ILE A 26 20.11 3.80 5.08
N SER A 27 20.73 2.70 5.47
CA SER A 27 20.27 1.90 6.62
C SER A 27 20.37 2.64 7.96
N VAL A 28 21.34 3.55 8.09
CA VAL A 28 21.51 4.38 9.30
C VAL A 28 20.41 5.43 9.33
N VAL A 29 20.24 6.18 8.25
CA VAL A 29 19.20 7.22 8.12
C VAL A 29 17.81 6.64 8.35
N GLN A 30 17.52 5.47 7.79
CA GLN A 30 16.22 4.84 8.00
C GLN A 30 15.96 4.48 9.46
N ARG A 31 16.98 4.06 10.21
CA ARG A 31 16.87 3.80 11.66
C ARG A 31 16.71 5.09 12.45
N GLU A 32 17.39 6.16 12.06
CA GLU A 32 17.25 7.50 12.65
C GLU A 32 15.80 7.99 12.47
N ILE A 33 15.26 7.94 11.24
CA ILE A 33 13.86 8.27 10.93
C ILE A 33 12.89 7.42 11.76
N HIS A 34 13.10 6.11 11.82
CA HIS A 34 12.28 5.20 12.62
C HIS A 34 12.24 5.61 14.10
N ALA A 35 13.41 5.86 14.70
CA ALA A 35 13.52 6.29 16.09
C ALA A 35 12.84 7.65 16.32
N GLU A 36 12.99 8.58 15.37
CA GLU A 36 12.41 9.91 15.47
C GLU A 36 10.88 9.90 15.34
N VAL A 37 10.31 9.07 14.44
CA VAL A 37 8.85 8.87 14.38
C VAL A 37 8.33 8.33 15.71
N LEU A 38 9.01 7.36 16.33
CA LEU A 38 8.61 6.85 17.65
C LEU A 38 8.72 7.90 18.76
N GLY A 39 9.76 8.73 18.74
CA GLY A 39 9.96 9.76 19.76
C GLY A 39 8.98 10.93 19.67
N LEU A 40 8.49 11.25 18.46
CA LEU A 40 7.67 12.44 18.21
C LEU A 40 6.17 12.14 18.03
N SER A 41 5.80 10.88 17.78
CA SER A 41 4.40 10.52 17.56
C SER A 41 3.58 10.61 18.84
N ARG A 42 2.33 11.10 18.72
CA ARG A 42 1.33 11.08 19.80
C ARG A 42 0.51 9.79 19.80
N THR A 43 0.61 8.98 18.76
CA THR A 43 -0.28 7.85 18.45
C THR A 43 0.48 6.52 18.34
N ILE A 44 1.65 6.53 17.73
CA ILE A 44 2.61 5.43 17.66
C ILE A 44 3.48 5.48 18.92
N ASP A 45 3.28 4.52 19.81
CA ASP A 45 3.99 4.43 21.12
C ASP A 45 5.04 3.31 21.17
N ARG A 46 5.09 2.48 20.12
CA ARG A 46 5.98 1.31 20.01
C ARG A 46 6.14 0.91 18.53
N PRO A 47 7.19 0.16 18.15
CA PRO A 47 7.41 -0.23 16.75
C PRO A 47 6.23 -1.00 16.13
N ASN A 48 5.68 -1.98 16.86
CA ASN A 48 4.43 -2.66 16.51
C ASN A 48 3.19 -1.92 17.06
N PHE A 49 3.05 -0.65 16.69
CA PHE A 49 1.99 0.26 17.18
C PHE A 49 0.57 -0.28 16.98
N LYS A 50 -0.35 0.05 17.89
CA LYS A 50 -1.77 -0.35 17.79
C LYS A 50 -2.66 0.70 17.13
N ARG A 51 -2.15 1.92 16.96
CA ARG A 51 -2.85 3.06 16.34
C ARG A 51 -1.85 3.85 15.52
N VAL A 52 -2.35 4.45 14.44
CA VAL A 52 -1.61 5.36 13.58
C VAL A 52 -2.58 6.40 13.03
N GLY A 53 -2.13 7.64 12.93
CA GLY A 53 -2.90 8.76 12.42
C GLY A 53 -2.25 9.40 11.20
N ARG A 54 -2.99 10.28 10.54
CA ARG A 54 -2.51 11.07 9.40
C ARG A 54 -1.20 11.80 9.71
N ASP A 55 -1.09 12.39 10.88
CA ASP A 55 0.08 13.19 11.27
C ASP A 55 1.36 12.34 11.37
N ASP A 56 1.24 11.04 11.67
CA ASP A 56 2.38 10.12 11.68
C ASP A 56 2.92 9.90 10.27
N LEU A 57 2.03 9.73 9.29
CA LEU A 57 2.42 9.60 7.88
C LEU A 57 3.02 10.89 7.34
N VAL A 58 2.40 12.04 7.66
CA VAL A 58 2.95 13.36 7.30
C VAL A 58 4.37 13.51 7.85
N ARG A 59 4.57 13.20 9.14
CA ARG A 59 5.87 13.30 9.80
C ARG A 59 6.90 12.37 9.15
N LEU A 60 6.54 11.11 8.93
CA LEU A 60 7.43 10.14 8.28
C LEU A 60 7.89 10.62 6.91
N ILE A 61 6.96 11.11 6.07
CA ILE A 61 7.31 11.60 4.74
C ILE A 61 8.17 12.87 4.80
N HIS A 62 7.92 13.75 5.76
CA HIS A 62 8.79 14.90 6.01
C HIS A 62 10.22 14.49 6.37
N LEU A 63 10.37 13.54 7.30
CA LEU A 63 11.69 13.04 7.71
C LEU A 63 12.42 12.36 6.56
N LEU A 64 11.70 11.63 5.69
CA LEU A 64 12.26 11.05 4.47
C LEU A 64 12.76 12.15 3.51
N ASP A 65 11.96 13.19 3.25
CA ASP A 65 12.34 14.30 2.37
C ASP A 65 13.56 15.06 2.88
N GLU A 66 13.57 15.44 4.15
CA GLU A 66 14.69 16.16 4.75
C GLU A 66 15.98 15.32 4.74
N SER A 67 15.90 14.06 5.15
CA SER A 67 17.09 13.22 5.35
C SER A 67 17.70 12.68 4.06
N LEU A 68 16.90 12.50 3.01
CA LEU A 68 17.33 11.82 1.77
C LEU A 68 17.29 12.72 0.54
N PHE A 69 16.47 13.78 0.55
CA PHE A 69 16.26 14.66 -0.59
C PHE A 69 16.50 16.14 -0.27
N GLU A 70 17.07 16.46 0.90
CA GLU A 70 17.37 17.83 1.35
C GLU A 70 16.12 18.74 1.35
N GLY A 71 14.94 18.17 1.63
CA GLY A 71 13.68 18.92 1.68
C GLY A 71 13.20 19.42 0.31
N ARG A 72 13.69 18.85 -0.80
CA ARG A 72 13.40 19.35 -2.16
C ARG A 72 12.11 18.81 -2.76
N VAL A 73 11.59 17.65 -2.32
CA VAL A 73 10.43 17.02 -2.96
C VAL A 73 9.12 17.64 -2.46
N LEU A 74 8.98 17.82 -1.14
CA LEU A 74 7.70 18.24 -0.57
C LEU A 74 7.28 19.66 -0.93
N PRO A 75 8.16 20.68 -1.01
CA PRO A 75 7.76 22.02 -1.45
C PRO A 75 7.11 21.99 -2.84
N VAL A 76 7.70 21.23 -3.77
CA VAL A 76 7.19 21.08 -5.14
C VAL A 76 5.83 20.36 -5.14
N ALA A 77 5.72 19.25 -4.40
CA ALA A 77 4.46 18.50 -4.31
C ALA A 77 3.34 19.32 -3.64
N LYS A 78 3.65 20.07 -2.58
CA LYS A 78 2.68 20.90 -1.86
C LYS A 78 2.22 22.10 -2.69
N ALA A 79 3.07 22.67 -3.54
CA ALA A 79 2.70 23.73 -4.47
C ALA A 79 1.62 23.27 -5.47
N GLU A 80 1.60 21.99 -5.82
CA GLU A 80 0.56 21.36 -6.65
C GLU A 80 -0.63 20.82 -5.82
N GLY A 81 -0.45 20.66 -4.51
CA GLY A 81 -1.44 20.07 -3.61
C GLY A 81 -1.13 18.61 -3.35
N LEU A 82 -0.72 18.30 -2.12
CA LEU A 82 -0.40 16.96 -1.65
C LEU A 82 -1.20 16.67 -0.36
N GLU A 83 -1.95 15.58 -0.38
CA GLU A 83 -2.71 15.09 0.76
C GLU A 83 -2.22 13.70 1.19
N PHE A 84 -2.44 13.41 2.47
CA PHE A 84 -2.05 12.15 3.10
C PHE A 84 -3.24 11.56 3.83
N SER A 85 -3.46 10.25 3.66
CA SER A 85 -4.56 9.55 4.32
C SER A 85 -4.22 8.09 4.60
N PHE A 86 -5.01 7.47 5.50
CA PHE A 86 -5.00 6.02 5.71
C PHE A 86 -6.33 5.43 5.25
N SER A 87 -6.28 4.31 4.55
CA SER A 87 -7.47 3.57 4.12
C SER A 87 -7.65 2.30 4.92
N SER A 88 -8.80 2.19 5.60
CA SER A 88 -9.25 0.95 6.24
C SER A 88 -9.85 -0.05 5.24
N ARG A 89 -10.15 0.38 4.01
CA ARG A 89 -10.80 -0.42 2.97
C ARG A 89 -9.82 -1.03 1.96
N MET A 90 -8.59 -0.55 1.93
CA MET A 90 -7.56 -1.04 1.02
C MET A 90 -6.96 -2.35 1.53
N THR A 91 -7.20 -3.47 0.83
CA THR A 91 -6.76 -4.82 1.27
C THR A 91 -5.95 -5.57 0.22
N SER A 92 -5.58 -4.91 -0.87
CA SER A 92 -4.86 -5.51 -2.00
C SER A 92 -3.50 -4.88 -2.28
N ALA A 93 -3.22 -3.71 -1.73
CA ALA A 93 -1.95 -2.99 -1.87
C ALA A 93 -1.68 -2.25 -0.55
N ALA A 94 -0.41 -2.17 -0.15
CA ALA A 94 -0.04 -1.54 1.13
C ALA A 94 -0.06 -0.02 1.06
N GLY A 95 0.21 0.55 -0.11
CA GLY A 95 0.18 1.97 -0.38
C GLY A 95 -0.38 2.25 -1.77
N LYS A 96 -0.76 3.50 -2.00
CA LYS A 96 -1.11 4.02 -3.31
C LYS A 96 -0.93 5.54 -3.38
N LEU A 97 -0.26 6.00 -4.42
CA LEU A 97 -0.32 7.38 -4.86
C LEU A 97 -1.40 7.57 -5.93
N VAL A 98 -2.29 8.53 -5.74
CA VAL A 98 -3.30 8.95 -6.70
C VAL A 98 -2.94 10.34 -7.24
N THR A 99 -3.03 10.53 -8.55
CA THR A 99 -2.92 11.85 -9.19
C THR A 99 -4.26 12.24 -9.77
N HIS A 100 -4.80 13.36 -9.31
CA HIS A 100 -6.06 13.93 -9.78
C HIS A 100 -5.77 15.01 -10.82
N TYR A 101 -6.50 15.00 -11.93
CA TYR A 101 -6.49 16.06 -12.94
C TYR A 101 -7.88 16.68 -12.97
N PRO A 102 -8.15 17.76 -12.20
CA PRO A 102 -9.50 18.32 -12.05
C PRO A 102 -10.18 18.67 -13.39
N ASN A 103 -9.38 19.05 -14.39
CA ASN A 103 -9.86 19.42 -15.72
C ASN A 103 -9.72 18.28 -16.76
N GLY A 104 -9.38 17.06 -16.34
CA GLY A 104 -9.12 15.90 -17.20
C GLY A 104 -7.85 15.99 -18.07
N LYS A 105 -7.23 17.16 -18.19
CA LYS A 105 -6.03 17.39 -19.00
C LYS A 105 -4.76 16.99 -18.24
N ARG A 106 -4.01 16.02 -18.77
CA ARG A 106 -2.73 15.56 -18.17
C ARG A 106 -1.67 16.64 -18.05
N ASN A 107 -1.71 17.67 -18.90
CA ASN A 107 -0.77 18.81 -18.85
C ASN A 107 -1.28 19.99 -17.99
N GLY A 108 -2.48 19.85 -17.42
CA GLY A 108 -3.08 20.88 -16.58
C GLY A 108 -2.68 20.76 -15.11
N PRO A 109 -3.36 21.54 -14.23
CA PRO A 109 -3.22 21.41 -12.79
C PRO A 109 -3.50 19.98 -12.36
N ARG A 110 -2.77 19.54 -11.33
CA ARG A 110 -2.92 18.22 -10.73
C ARG A 110 -2.82 18.33 -9.22
N ARG A 111 -3.33 17.33 -8.51
CA ARG A 111 -3.19 17.17 -7.06
C ARG A 111 -2.81 15.73 -6.77
N PHE A 112 -2.12 15.50 -5.66
CA PHE A 112 -1.64 14.20 -5.24
C PHE A 112 -2.32 13.77 -3.93
N GLU A 113 -2.67 12.50 -3.83
CA GLU A 113 -3.09 11.87 -2.60
C GLU A 113 -2.23 10.63 -2.35
N MET A 114 -1.48 10.62 -1.25
CA MET A 114 -0.72 9.46 -0.78
C MET A 114 -1.52 8.73 0.30
N ILE A 115 -1.87 7.48 0.02
CA ILE A 115 -2.77 6.68 0.85
C ILE A 115 -2.04 5.42 1.29
N LEU A 116 -1.99 5.15 2.60
CA LEU A 116 -1.50 3.87 3.12
C LEU A 116 -2.63 2.99 3.64
N SER A 117 -2.47 1.66 3.57
CA SER A 117 -3.44 0.70 4.10
C SER A 117 -3.18 0.49 5.59
N SER A 118 -4.06 1.02 6.44
CA SER A 118 -4.02 0.69 7.86
C SER A 118 -4.37 -0.79 8.08
N THR A 119 -5.30 -1.34 7.30
CA THR A 119 -5.72 -2.75 7.41
C THR A 119 -4.55 -3.71 7.17
N LEU A 120 -3.77 -3.54 6.09
CA LEU A 120 -2.65 -4.43 5.81
C LEU A 120 -1.48 -4.22 6.80
N LEU A 121 -1.22 -2.98 7.23
CA LEU A 121 -0.21 -2.71 8.26
C LEU A 121 -0.51 -3.42 9.58
N PHE A 122 -1.75 -3.38 10.06
CA PHE A 122 -2.12 -4.05 11.31
C PHE A 122 -2.00 -5.57 11.19
N GLN A 123 -2.51 -6.14 10.11
CA GLN A 123 -2.60 -7.59 9.91
C GLN A 123 -1.25 -8.29 9.70
N THR A 124 -0.29 -7.61 9.08
CA THR A 124 0.98 -8.22 8.65
C THR A 124 1.81 -8.77 9.81
N PHE A 125 1.67 -8.18 11.00
CA PHE A 125 2.44 -8.57 12.20
C PHE A 125 1.56 -9.16 13.31
N GLU A 126 0.34 -9.60 13.00
CA GLU A 126 -0.57 -10.22 13.97
C GLU A 126 -0.55 -11.75 13.92
N ASP A 127 -0.62 -12.34 12.73
CA ASP A 127 -1.11 -13.73 12.55
C ASP A 127 -0.20 -14.65 11.73
N VAL A 128 0.92 -14.17 11.18
CA VAL A 128 1.74 -14.96 10.26
C VAL A 128 3.16 -15.10 10.78
N ASP A 129 3.55 -16.35 11.02
CA ASP A 129 4.88 -16.73 11.48
C ASP A 129 5.85 -16.86 10.29
N ARG A 130 6.03 -15.77 9.55
CA ARG A 130 7.02 -15.67 8.48
C ARG A 130 7.72 -14.32 8.48
N PRO A 131 8.96 -14.23 7.97
CA PRO A 131 9.58 -12.95 7.68
C PRO A 131 8.70 -12.08 6.79
N VAL A 132 8.46 -10.85 7.24
CA VAL A 132 7.77 -9.83 6.44
C VAL A 132 8.80 -9.13 5.59
N THR A 133 8.60 -9.13 4.27
CA THR A 133 9.48 -8.46 3.31
C THR A 133 8.65 -7.44 2.54
N VAL A 134 9.14 -6.21 2.46
CA VAL A 134 8.53 -5.11 1.70
C VAL A 134 9.61 -4.49 0.83
N THR A 135 9.37 -4.32 -0.47
CA THR A 135 10.35 -3.76 -1.42
C THR A 135 11.68 -4.52 -1.44
N GLY A 136 11.60 -5.84 -1.20
CA GLY A 136 12.75 -6.76 -1.16
C GLY A 136 13.58 -6.67 0.13
N ARG A 137 13.08 -5.94 1.15
CA ARG A 137 13.76 -5.78 2.44
C ARG A 137 12.93 -6.35 3.58
N GLN A 138 13.58 -7.12 4.44
CA GLN A 138 12.95 -7.65 5.64
C GLN A 138 12.59 -6.51 6.59
N CYS A 139 11.38 -6.57 7.14
CA CYS A 139 10.85 -5.65 8.15
C CYS A 139 10.66 -6.42 9.46
N LYS A 140 11.19 -5.86 10.55
CA LYS A 140 11.10 -6.45 11.90
C LYS A 140 9.79 -6.09 12.60
N ASP A 141 9.20 -4.98 12.21
CA ASP A 141 8.00 -4.45 12.82
C ASP A 141 7.16 -3.63 11.84
N ARG A 142 5.99 -3.23 12.32
CA ARG A 142 5.00 -2.46 11.58
C ARG A 142 5.50 -1.08 11.16
N LEU A 143 6.38 -0.44 11.93
CA LEU A 143 6.89 0.88 11.59
C LEU A 143 7.93 0.80 10.47
N GLU A 144 8.83 -0.18 10.50
CA GLU A 144 9.73 -0.45 9.36
C GLU A 144 8.94 -0.74 8.08
N ALA A 145 7.87 -1.55 8.19
CA ALA A 145 7.00 -1.84 7.05
C ALA A 145 6.29 -0.58 6.53
N MET A 146 5.73 0.24 7.41
CA MET A 146 5.10 1.53 7.05
C MET A 146 6.09 2.44 6.33
N GLN A 147 7.33 2.51 6.83
CA GLN A 147 8.41 3.29 6.23
C GLN A 147 8.75 2.81 4.82
N ARG A 148 8.91 1.50 4.58
CA ARG A 148 9.20 0.97 3.23
C ARG A 148 8.09 1.26 2.23
N VAL A 149 6.82 1.16 2.67
CA VAL A 149 5.68 1.51 1.83
C VAL A 149 5.67 3.00 1.52
N ALA A 150 5.93 3.86 2.51
CA ALA A 150 6.02 5.31 2.32
C ALA A 150 7.15 5.70 1.34
N GLU A 151 8.32 5.08 1.45
CA GLU A 151 9.44 5.23 0.51
C GLU A 151 9.04 4.85 -0.93
N HIS A 152 8.28 3.77 -1.09
CA HIS A 152 7.76 3.33 -2.38
C HIS A 152 6.82 4.39 -2.99
N GLU A 153 5.82 4.84 -2.24
CA GLU A 153 4.87 5.86 -2.71
C GLU A 153 5.54 7.22 -2.95
N MET A 154 6.58 7.56 -2.18
CA MET A 154 7.39 8.76 -2.41
C MET A 154 8.16 8.67 -3.74
N THR A 155 8.64 7.48 -4.12
CA THR A 155 9.23 7.27 -5.46
C THR A 155 8.21 7.53 -6.56
N HIS A 156 6.96 7.07 -6.40
CA HIS A 156 5.89 7.39 -7.34
C HIS A 156 5.61 8.90 -7.41
N LEU A 157 5.66 9.60 -6.27
CA LEU A 157 5.44 11.04 -6.22
C LEU A 157 6.52 11.76 -7.03
N ILE A 158 7.78 11.41 -6.82
CA ILE A 158 8.92 11.94 -7.57
C ILE A 158 8.74 11.69 -9.07
N GLU A 159 8.37 10.47 -9.47
CA GLU A 159 8.17 10.16 -10.89
C GLU A 159 7.04 11.01 -11.50
N MET A 160 5.94 11.14 -10.77
CA MET A 160 4.82 11.96 -11.19
C MET A 160 5.19 13.44 -11.28
N LEU A 161 5.94 13.98 -10.32
CA LEU A 161 6.37 15.38 -10.35
C LEU A 161 7.16 15.69 -11.63
N ILE A 162 8.21 14.91 -11.91
CA ILE A 162 9.16 15.20 -12.97
C ILE A 162 8.63 14.79 -14.36
N TRP A 163 8.05 13.59 -14.48
CA TRP A 163 7.69 13.01 -15.79
C TRP A 163 6.18 12.89 -16.01
N ASN A 164 5.36 13.20 -15.01
CA ASN A 164 3.90 13.07 -15.08
C ASN A 164 3.41 11.65 -15.46
N ALA A 165 4.26 10.67 -15.16
CA ALA A 165 4.00 9.25 -15.36
C ALA A 165 4.86 8.49 -14.34
N GLY A 166 4.33 7.39 -13.82
CA GLY A 166 5.08 6.52 -12.91
C GLY A 166 4.67 5.07 -13.10
N ASN A 167 5.63 4.16 -12.94
CA ASN A 167 5.41 2.72 -12.99
C ASN A 167 6.55 1.99 -12.28
N CYS A 168 6.21 1.25 -11.23
CA CYS A 168 7.19 0.57 -10.37
C CYS A 168 7.99 -0.54 -11.07
N ASN A 169 7.47 -1.06 -12.20
CA ASN A 169 8.17 -2.05 -13.03
C ASN A 169 9.22 -1.43 -13.95
N GLN A 170 9.28 -0.10 -14.08
CA GLN A 170 10.23 0.57 -14.98
C GLN A 170 11.59 0.78 -14.30
N LYS A 171 12.66 0.72 -15.11
CA LYS A 171 14.05 0.90 -14.66
C LYS A 171 14.25 2.22 -13.91
N ARG A 172 13.57 3.29 -14.30
CA ARG A 172 13.68 4.61 -13.67
C ARG A 172 13.21 4.56 -12.22
N PHE A 173 12.00 4.06 -11.97
CA PHE A 173 11.48 3.87 -10.62
C PHE A 173 12.45 3.04 -9.76
N GLN A 174 12.83 1.86 -10.26
CA GLN A 174 13.70 0.95 -9.51
C GLN A 174 15.09 1.55 -9.25
N SER A 175 15.61 2.35 -10.17
CA SER A 175 16.87 3.06 -9.98
C SER A 175 16.77 4.09 -8.86
N ILE A 176 15.70 4.89 -8.80
CA ILE A 176 15.48 5.87 -7.73
C ILE A 176 15.31 5.14 -6.40
N ALA A 177 14.40 4.16 -6.35
CA ALA A 177 14.09 3.39 -5.15
C ALA A 177 15.32 2.67 -4.58
N ARG A 178 16.13 2.06 -5.44
CA ARG A 178 17.40 1.44 -5.05
C ARG A 178 18.41 2.46 -4.53
N SER A 179 18.57 3.59 -5.21
CA SER A 179 19.62 4.57 -4.90
C SER A 179 19.35 5.34 -3.61
N PHE A 180 18.08 5.67 -3.33
CA PHE A 180 17.71 6.50 -2.17
C PHE A 180 17.21 5.67 -0.98
N PHE A 181 16.60 4.51 -1.22
CA PHE A 181 15.96 3.71 -0.17
C PHE A 181 16.52 2.28 -0.04
N GLY A 182 17.45 1.89 -0.93
CA GLY A 182 18.04 0.55 -0.91
C GLY A 182 17.06 -0.57 -1.29
N HIS A 183 15.96 -0.25 -1.99
CA HIS A 183 14.98 -1.24 -2.41
C HIS A 183 15.60 -2.22 -3.42
N THR A 184 15.31 -3.51 -3.26
CA THR A 184 15.78 -4.60 -4.13
C THR A 184 14.66 -5.23 -4.94
N ASP A 185 13.42 -4.94 -4.58
CA ASP A 185 12.19 -5.32 -5.29
C ASP A 185 11.27 -4.11 -5.40
N TYR A 186 10.40 -4.09 -6.41
CA TYR A 186 9.36 -3.09 -6.57
C TYR A 186 8.05 -3.50 -5.90
N GLN A 187 7.87 -4.76 -5.50
CA GLN A 187 6.66 -5.19 -4.80
C GLN A 187 6.64 -4.66 -3.37
N HIS A 188 5.58 -3.95 -3.00
CA HIS A 188 5.33 -3.46 -1.64
C HIS A 188 4.13 -4.13 -0.98
N ASP A 189 3.72 -5.30 -1.48
CA ASP A 189 2.60 -6.04 -0.94
C ASP A 189 2.94 -6.57 0.46
N LEU A 190 2.22 -6.04 1.43
CA LEU A 190 2.11 -6.60 2.77
C LEU A 190 1.25 -7.88 2.72
N ILE A 191 1.25 -8.65 3.81
CA ILE A 191 0.50 -9.91 3.88
C ILE A 191 -0.97 -9.62 3.60
N THR A 192 -1.43 -10.09 2.44
CA THR A 192 -2.78 -9.77 1.96
C THR A 192 -3.82 -10.62 2.69
N GLN A 193 -5.08 -10.18 2.65
CA GLN A 193 -6.18 -10.97 3.17
C GLN A 193 -6.34 -12.32 2.45
N ARG A 194 -5.97 -12.39 1.17
CA ARG A 194 -5.98 -13.65 0.41
C ARG A 194 -4.92 -14.60 0.92
N GLU A 195 -3.71 -14.11 1.14
CA GLU A 195 -2.61 -14.93 1.67
C GLU A 195 -2.95 -15.43 3.08
N ARG A 196 -3.43 -14.54 3.96
CA ARG A 196 -3.88 -14.93 5.30
C ARG A 196 -5.00 -15.96 5.25
N ALA A 197 -5.97 -15.81 4.35
CA ALA A 197 -7.05 -16.79 4.19
C ALA A 197 -6.52 -18.17 3.76
N ALA A 198 -5.56 -18.20 2.84
CA ALA A 198 -4.94 -19.42 2.37
C ALA A 198 -4.10 -20.11 3.45
N THR A 199 -3.34 -19.35 4.24
CA THR A 199 -2.46 -19.93 5.27
C THR A 199 -3.22 -20.33 6.53
N LYS A 200 -4.14 -19.49 7.03
CA LYS A 200 -4.81 -19.70 8.33
C LYS A 200 -6.09 -20.53 8.23
N PHE A 201 -6.83 -20.38 7.13
CA PHE A 201 -8.13 -21.03 6.95
C PHE A 201 -8.13 -22.05 5.80
N ASN A 202 -7.02 -22.18 5.07
CA ASN A 202 -6.92 -22.98 3.84
C ASN A 202 -7.98 -22.61 2.77
N ILE A 203 -8.41 -21.35 2.72
CA ILE A 203 -9.43 -20.88 1.77
C ILE A 203 -8.80 -19.95 0.74
N ARG A 204 -9.07 -20.23 -0.54
CA ARG A 204 -8.65 -19.46 -1.71
C ARG A 204 -9.85 -19.00 -2.51
N VAL A 205 -9.64 -17.96 -3.33
CA VAL A 205 -10.64 -17.56 -4.33
C VAL A 205 -10.79 -18.71 -5.32
N GLY A 206 -12.04 -19.09 -5.59
CA GLY A 206 -12.41 -20.20 -6.46
C GLY A 206 -12.85 -21.46 -5.70
N ASP A 207 -12.52 -21.59 -4.41
CA ASP A 207 -12.85 -22.77 -3.62
C ASP A 207 -14.36 -22.93 -3.41
N GLN A 208 -14.82 -24.18 -3.34
CA GLN A 208 -16.17 -24.51 -2.87
C GLN A 208 -16.16 -24.54 -1.34
N VAL A 209 -17.06 -23.78 -0.74
CA VAL A 209 -17.17 -23.64 0.71
C VAL A 209 -18.60 -23.81 1.17
N ALA A 210 -18.77 -24.34 2.37
CA ALA A 210 -20.04 -24.41 3.08
C ALA A 210 -20.03 -23.46 4.28
N PHE A 211 -21.19 -22.90 4.58
CA PHE A 211 -21.44 -22.10 5.79
C PHE A 211 -22.90 -22.22 6.22
N ARG A 212 -23.21 -21.72 7.42
CA ARG A 212 -24.59 -21.66 7.92
C ARG A 212 -25.19 -20.27 7.68
N ASP A 213 -26.40 -20.26 7.14
CA ASP A 213 -27.29 -19.10 7.11
C ASP A 213 -28.57 -19.43 7.88
N GLY A 214 -28.68 -18.91 9.10
CA GLY A 214 -29.66 -19.41 10.08
C GLY A 214 -29.47 -20.90 10.37
N THR A 215 -30.51 -21.69 10.12
CA THR A 215 -30.49 -23.16 10.27
C THR A 215 -30.05 -23.90 9.01
N ARG A 216 -29.97 -23.20 7.87
CA ARG A 216 -29.66 -23.81 6.57
C ARG A 216 -28.15 -23.89 6.35
N GLN A 217 -27.69 -25.05 5.91
CA GLN A 217 -26.35 -25.17 5.34
C GLN A 217 -26.39 -24.72 3.88
N VAL A 218 -25.52 -23.80 3.53
CA VAL A 218 -25.41 -23.21 2.20
C VAL A 218 -24.03 -23.54 1.64
N VAL A 219 -23.98 -23.95 0.39
CA VAL A 219 -22.76 -24.23 -0.36
C VAL A 219 -22.63 -23.23 -1.49
N GLY A 220 -21.43 -22.70 -1.69
CA GLY A 220 -21.16 -21.79 -2.79
C GLY A 220 -19.67 -21.63 -3.04
N ARG A 221 -19.35 -20.84 -4.05
CA ARG A 221 -17.98 -20.63 -4.52
C ARG A 221 -17.42 -19.31 -4.01
N VAL A 222 -16.20 -19.32 -3.49
CA VAL A 222 -15.51 -18.08 -3.07
C VAL A 222 -15.18 -17.24 -4.30
N ASN A 223 -15.73 -16.04 -4.41
CA ASN A 223 -15.46 -15.11 -5.51
C ASN A 223 -14.44 -14.03 -5.15
N ARG A 224 -14.44 -13.58 -3.89
CA ARG A 224 -13.50 -12.56 -3.42
C ARG A 224 -13.18 -12.77 -1.95
N ILE A 225 -11.94 -12.46 -1.55
CA ILE A 225 -11.51 -12.46 -0.16
C ILE A 225 -11.06 -11.05 0.22
N THR A 226 -11.67 -10.50 1.26
CA THR A 226 -11.27 -9.28 1.96
C THR A 226 -11.19 -9.61 3.45
N ARG A 227 -11.68 -8.77 4.37
CA ARG A 227 -11.93 -9.20 5.77
C ARG A 227 -12.95 -10.33 5.86
N ARG A 228 -13.88 -10.39 4.89
CA ARG A 228 -14.86 -11.47 4.70
C ARG A 228 -14.72 -12.06 3.31
N ALA A 229 -15.14 -13.30 3.13
CA ALA A 229 -15.31 -13.87 1.80
C ALA A 229 -16.65 -13.41 1.19
N THR A 230 -16.63 -13.03 -0.08
CA THR A 230 -17.82 -12.98 -0.91
C THR A 230 -18.00 -14.36 -1.54
N VAL A 231 -19.04 -15.08 -1.11
CA VAL A 231 -19.40 -16.40 -1.64
C VAL A 231 -20.57 -16.26 -2.60
N LEU A 232 -20.44 -16.84 -3.78
CA LEU A 232 -21.50 -16.91 -4.79
C LEU A 232 -22.24 -18.23 -4.65
N VAL A 233 -23.54 -18.13 -4.43
CA VAL A 233 -24.44 -19.28 -4.29
C VAL A 233 -25.37 -19.27 -5.48
N ASN A 234 -25.43 -20.38 -6.21
CA ASN A 234 -26.28 -20.51 -7.39
C ASN A 234 -27.76 -20.35 -7.00
N ASP A 235 -28.45 -19.43 -7.65
CA ASP A 235 -29.86 -19.13 -7.40
C ASP A 235 -30.52 -18.61 -8.68
N PRO A 236 -31.59 -19.23 -9.20
CA PRO A 236 -32.29 -18.77 -10.40
C PRO A 236 -32.81 -17.33 -10.31
N LYS A 237 -33.06 -16.81 -9.11
CA LYS A 237 -33.49 -15.42 -8.87
C LYS A 237 -32.32 -14.48 -8.60
N GLY A 238 -31.09 -15.01 -8.61
CA GLY A 238 -29.87 -14.25 -8.41
C GLY A 238 -29.56 -13.28 -9.56
N GLU A 239 -28.56 -12.44 -9.33
CA GLU A 239 -28.00 -11.54 -10.35
C GLU A 239 -27.28 -12.37 -11.42
N LEU A 240 -27.41 -11.97 -12.68
CA LEU A 240 -26.72 -12.62 -13.80
C LEU A 240 -25.25 -12.18 -13.84
N PHE A 241 -24.34 -13.14 -13.86
CA PHE A 241 -22.90 -12.88 -13.94
C PHE A 241 -22.36 -13.13 -15.35
N SER A 242 -21.12 -12.71 -15.59
CA SER A 242 -20.45 -12.80 -16.89
C SER A 242 -20.27 -14.22 -17.43
N ASN A 243 -20.40 -15.25 -16.59
CA ASN A 243 -20.39 -16.65 -16.98
C ASN A 243 -21.77 -17.20 -17.39
N GLY A 244 -22.81 -16.35 -17.41
CA GLY A 244 -24.18 -16.74 -17.79
C GLY A 244 -24.99 -17.38 -16.66
N GLU A 245 -24.39 -17.62 -15.49
CA GLU A 245 -25.08 -18.17 -14.32
C GLU A 245 -25.62 -17.05 -13.41
N ARG A 246 -26.58 -17.40 -12.56
CA ARG A 246 -27.22 -16.47 -11.60
C ARG A 246 -26.82 -16.80 -10.17
N TYR A 247 -26.37 -15.78 -9.44
CA TYR A 247 -25.88 -15.95 -8.08
C TYR A 247 -26.47 -14.94 -7.11
N VAL A 248 -26.62 -15.37 -5.86
CA VAL A 248 -26.75 -14.49 -4.69
C VAL A 248 -25.40 -14.37 -4.00
N ARG A 249 -25.03 -13.14 -3.61
CA ARG A 249 -23.77 -12.86 -2.91
C ARG A 249 -23.97 -12.96 -1.40
N TYR A 250 -23.15 -13.75 -0.74
CA TYR A 250 -23.05 -13.82 0.73
C TYR A 250 -21.73 -13.24 1.20
N TYR A 251 -21.74 -12.49 2.31
CA TYR A 251 -20.53 -11.91 2.92
C TYR A 251 -20.22 -12.60 4.24
N VAL A 252 -19.40 -13.64 4.19
CA VAL A 252 -19.21 -14.58 5.30
C VAL A 252 -17.81 -14.40 5.94
N PRO A 253 -17.69 -14.30 7.27
CA PRO A 253 -16.40 -14.36 7.97
C PRO A 253 -15.64 -15.65 7.64
N LEU A 254 -14.31 -15.57 7.50
CA LEU A 254 -13.48 -16.71 7.05
C LEU A 254 -13.55 -17.89 8.01
N GLU A 255 -13.62 -17.61 9.31
CA GLU A 255 -13.75 -18.59 10.40
C GLU A 255 -15.08 -19.35 10.40
N LYS A 256 -16.09 -18.89 9.65
CA LYS A 256 -17.40 -19.56 9.51
C LYS A 256 -17.50 -20.42 8.24
N LEU A 257 -16.45 -20.45 7.44
CA LEU A 257 -16.39 -21.23 6.20
C LEU A 257 -15.69 -22.56 6.45
N SER A 258 -16.21 -23.62 5.85
CA SER A 258 -15.55 -24.91 5.75
C SER A 258 -15.38 -25.29 4.29
N LEU A 259 -14.20 -25.77 3.90
CA LEU A 259 -14.01 -26.33 2.56
C LEU A 259 -14.95 -27.51 2.32
N VAL A 260 -15.54 -27.56 1.14
CA VAL A 260 -16.24 -28.75 0.65
C VAL A 260 -15.20 -29.56 -0.12
N SER A 261 -14.80 -30.73 0.40
CA SER A 261 -13.91 -31.62 -0.33
C SER A 261 -14.54 -32.00 -1.66
N SER A 262 -13.79 -31.81 -2.75
CA SER A 262 -14.06 -32.51 -4.01
C SER A 262 -13.89 -34.00 -3.73
N LYS A 263 -14.96 -34.78 -3.91
CA LYS A 263 -14.84 -36.23 -4.11
C LYS A 263 -14.15 -36.50 -5.45
#